data_AF-A0A6I9WUA9-F1
#
_entry.id   AF-A0A6I9WUA9-F1
#
_cell.length_a   1.000
_cell.length_b   1.000
_cell.length_c   1.000
_cell.angle_alpha   90.00
_cell.angle_beta   90.00
_cell.angle_gamma   90.00
#
_symmetry.space_group_name_H-M   'P 1'
#
loop_
_entity.id
_entity.type
_entity.pdbx_description
1 polymer ?
#
loop_
_entity_poly.entity_id
_entity_poly.type
_entity_poly.pdbx_seq_one_letter_code
_entity_poly.pdbx_strand_id
1 'polypeptide(L)'
;MSWPSVIIMITAIISMLISLFRFKELKMCLHKLSIVDDTLEILGMPKEYQRLHNWIIRTIIGWILLSLLLNMFDSFWLNYEYFSITRIFVPFVGNHLLHVNTLNGLIWGTILGYTGSRFQRVNDYIHILYSDLYKNNTEYIIEQDRLTLVNQQKMKAKEYKQYMWIIM
;
A
#
# COMPACT_ATOMS: atom_id res chain seq x y z
N MET A 1 9.67 17.03 -44.98
CA MET A 1 9.35 16.70 -43.57
C MET A 1 10.29 17.53 -42.70
N SER A 2 9.78 18.44 -41.89
CA SER A 2 10.64 19.33 -41.09
C SER A 2 11.23 18.55 -39.91
N TRP A 3 12.48 18.82 -39.55
CA TRP A 3 13.18 18.25 -38.39
C TRP A 3 12.33 18.19 -37.10
N PRO A 4 11.56 19.24 -36.72
CA PRO A 4 10.68 19.17 -35.56
C PRO A 4 9.59 18.09 -35.66
N SER A 5 9.05 17.79 -36.84
CA SER A 5 8.07 16.71 -37.01
C SER A 5 8.66 15.33 -36.74
N VAL A 6 9.93 15.11 -37.10
CA VAL A 6 10.65 13.85 -36.85
C VAL A 6 10.90 13.66 -35.35
N ILE A 7 11.32 14.72 -34.66
CA ILE A 7 11.54 14.71 -33.21
C ILE A 7 10.24 14.41 -32.46
N ILE A 8 9.12 15.05 -32.85
CA ILE A 8 7.80 14.79 -32.25
C ILE A 8 7.39 13.33 -32.46
N MET A 9 7.60 12.79 -33.65
CA MET A 9 7.23 11.41 -33.96
C MET A 9 8.05 10.39 -33.16
N ILE A 10 9.37 10.59 -33.05
CA ILE A 10 10.25 9.75 -32.22
C ILE A 10 9.84 9.84 -30.74
N THR A 11 9.56 11.04 -30.25
CA THR A 11 9.12 11.26 -28.86
C THR A 11 7.79 10.58 -28.57
N ALA A 12 6.84 10.63 -29.52
CA ALA A 12 5.56 9.94 -29.39
C ALA A 12 5.71 8.41 -29.35
N ILE A 13 6.58 7.84 -30.21
CA ILE A 13 6.86 6.39 -30.23
C ILE A 13 7.50 5.95 -28.91
N ILE A 14 8.50 6.68 -28.42
CA ILE A 14 9.14 6.40 -27.12
C ILE A 14 8.11 6.50 -25.98
N SER A 15 7.23 7.50 -26.02
CA SER A 15 6.18 7.68 -25.02
C SER A 15 5.14 6.55 -25.04
N MET A 16 4.74 6.07 -26.21
CA MET A 16 3.88 4.89 -26.36
C MET A 16 4.54 3.63 -25.77
N LEU A 17 5.83 3.41 -26.08
CA LEU A 17 6.58 2.28 -25.54
C LEU A 17 6.67 2.34 -24.01
N ILE A 18 7.04 3.49 -23.45
CA ILE A 18 7.11 3.70 -21.99
C ILE A 18 5.74 3.47 -21.34
N SER A 19 4.66 3.98 -21.94
CA SER A 19 3.30 3.79 -21.44
C SER A 19 2.90 2.31 -21.42
N LEU A 20 3.21 1.56 -22.50
CA LEU A 20 2.97 0.12 -22.59
C LEU A 20 3.76 -0.69 -21.55
N PHE A 21 5.05 -0.38 -21.38
CA PHE A 21 5.89 -1.02 -20.36
C PHE A 21 5.37 -0.75 -18.95
N ARG A 22 5.04 0.50 -18.64
CA ARG A 22 4.48 0.91 -17.34
C ARG A 22 3.14 0.23 -17.04
N PHE A 23 2.28 0.09 -18.04
CA PHE A 23 1.00 -0.61 -17.87
C PHE A 23 1.21 -2.09 -17.51
N LYS A 24 2.17 -2.76 -18.15
CA LYS A 24 2.51 -4.16 -17.84
C LYS A 24 3.05 -4.30 -16.42
N GLU A 25 3.95 -3.42 -16.01
CA GLU A 25 4.49 -3.38 -14.64
C GLU A 25 3.40 -3.12 -13.61
N LEU A 26 2.52 -2.15 -13.87
CA LEU A 26 1.38 -1.83 -13.01
C LEU A 26 0.47 -3.05 -12.81
N LYS A 27 0.13 -3.74 -13.90
CA LYS A 27 -0.70 -4.96 -13.84
C LYS A 27 -0.04 -6.04 -12.98
N MET A 28 1.26 -6.25 -13.14
CA MET A 28 2.00 -7.24 -12.36
C MET A 28 2.12 -6.84 -10.88
N CYS A 29 2.31 -5.54 -10.60
CA CYS A 29 2.31 -4.98 -9.25
C CYS A 29 0.95 -5.20 -8.57
N LEU A 30 -0.15 -4.83 -9.22
CA LEU A 30 -1.50 -5.01 -8.70
C LEU A 30 -1.84 -6.48 -8.46
N HIS A 31 -1.34 -7.40 -9.29
CA HIS A 31 -1.51 -8.84 -9.08
C HIS A 31 -0.76 -9.32 -7.82
N LYS A 32 0.51 -8.94 -7.66
CA LYS A 32 1.27 -9.26 -6.45
C LYS A 32 0.60 -8.69 -5.20
N LEU A 33 0.05 -7.47 -5.30
CA LEU A 33 -0.65 -6.82 -4.21
C LEU A 33 -1.94 -7.56 -3.82
N SER A 34 -2.65 -8.15 -4.78
CA SER A 34 -3.83 -8.98 -4.48
C SER A 34 -3.44 -10.24 -3.69
N ILE A 35 -2.34 -10.91 -4.07
CA ILE A 35 -1.85 -12.10 -3.34
C ILE A 35 -1.48 -11.74 -1.89
N VAL A 36 -0.84 -10.58 -1.70
CA VAL A 36 -0.52 -10.07 -0.37
C VAL A 36 -1.78 -9.78 0.43
N ASP A 37 -2.80 -9.16 -0.17
CA ASP A 37 -4.08 -8.89 0.51
C ASP A 37 -4.82 -10.20 0.88
N ASP A 38 -4.80 -11.20 0.00
CA ASP A 38 -5.36 -12.55 0.27
C ASP A 38 -4.65 -13.23 1.44
N THR A 39 -3.32 -13.09 1.54
CA THR A 39 -2.55 -13.63 2.67
C THR A 39 -2.91 -12.91 3.97
N LEU A 40 -3.14 -11.59 3.91
CA LEU A 40 -3.52 -10.80 5.06
C LEU A 40 -4.97 -11.04 5.50
N GLU A 41 -5.84 -11.43 4.57
CA GLU A 41 -7.20 -11.89 4.85
C GLU A 41 -7.20 -13.15 5.73
N ILE A 42 -6.30 -14.10 5.46
CA ILE A 42 -6.10 -15.30 6.28
C ILE A 42 -5.62 -14.93 7.70
N LEU A 43 -4.86 -13.86 7.85
CA LEU A 43 -4.43 -13.30 9.14
C LEU A 43 -5.55 -12.53 9.88
N GLY A 44 -6.78 -12.50 9.34
CA GLY A 44 -7.94 -11.86 9.95
C GLY A 44 -8.08 -10.36 9.64
N MET A 45 -7.30 -9.82 8.69
CA MET A 45 -7.42 -8.42 8.27
C MET A 45 -8.45 -8.26 7.13
N PRO A 46 -9.21 -7.16 7.09
CA PRO A 46 -10.22 -6.96 6.05
C PRO A 46 -9.60 -6.79 4.65
N LYS A 47 -10.28 -7.33 3.64
CA LYS A 47 -9.91 -7.25 2.23
C LYS A 47 -10.18 -5.85 1.70
N GLU A 48 -9.13 -5.04 1.57
CA GLU A 48 -9.24 -3.64 1.11
C GLU A 48 -8.75 -3.44 -0.34
N TYR A 49 -8.18 -4.47 -0.96
CA TYR A 49 -7.68 -4.39 -2.34
C TYR A 49 -8.76 -3.96 -3.34
N GLN A 50 -9.99 -4.43 -3.19
CA GLN A 50 -11.07 -4.07 -4.11
C GLN A 50 -11.42 -2.57 -4.06
N ARG A 51 -11.30 -1.96 -2.87
CA ARG A 51 -11.46 -0.51 -2.70
C ARG A 51 -10.32 0.24 -3.38
N LEU A 52 -9.08 -0.23 -3.25
CA LEU A 52 -7.92 0.34 -3.94
C LEU A 52 -8.07 0.27 -5.45
N HIS A 53 -8.47 -0.89 -5.97
CA HIS A 53 -8.67 -1.11 -7.40
C HIS A 53 -9.74 -0.16 -7.97
N ASN A 54 -10.87 -0.01 -7.28
CA ASN A 54 -11.91 0.96 -7.65
C ASN A 54 -11.41 2.41 -7.57
N TRP A 55 -10.55 2.72 -6.59
CA TRP A 55 -9.92 4.04 -6.49
C TRP A 55 -8.99 4.32 -7.68
N ILE A 56 -8.15 3.36 -8.07
CA ILE A 56 -7.27 3.48 -9.23
C ILE A 56 -8.08 3.69 -10.51
N ILE A 57 -9.15 2.92 -10.72
CA ILE A 57 -10.05 3.10 -11.87
C ILE A 57 -10.66 4.50 -11.88
N ARG A 58 -11.16 4.97 -10.73
CA ARG A 58 -11.74 6.31 -10.60
C ARG A 58 -10.73 7.41 -10.90
N THR A 59 -9.49 7.26 -10.43
CA THR A 59 -8.39 8.19 -10.73
C THR A 59 -8.07 8.23 -12.22
N ILE A 60 -8.04 7.07 -12.90
CA ILE A 60 -7.82 6.99 -14.35
C ILE A 60 -8.93 7.72 -15.11
N ILE A 61 -10.19 7.42 -14.81
CA ILE A 61 -11.34 8.05 -15.49
C ILE A 61 -11.35 9.57 -15.26
N GLY A 62 -11.15 10.00 -14.01
CA GLY A 62 -11.13 11.41 -13.64
C GLY A 62 -10.00 12.18 -14.35
N TRP A 63 -8.80 11.59 -14.42
CA TRP A 63 -7.68 12.22 -15.08
C TRP A 63 -7.87 12.29 -16.60
N ILE A 64 -8.44 11.25 -17.24
CA ILE A 64 -8.75 11.29 -18.68
C ILE A 64 -9.70 12.47 -18.99
N LEU A 65 -10.78 12.62 -18.21
CA LEU A 65 -11.72 13.73 -18.39
C LEU A 65 -11.03 15.09 -18.18
N LEU A 66 -10.19 15.21 -17.14
CA LEU A 66 -9.46 16.44 -16.86
C LEU A 66 -8.45 16.79 -17.96
N SER A 67 -7.69 15.81 -18.45
CA SER A 67 -6.75 15.99 -19.57
C SER A 67 -7.48 16.44 -20.84
N LEU A 68 -8.65 15.88 -21.14
CA LEU A 68 -9.48 16.32 -22.26
C LEU A 68 -9.93 17.78 -22.10
N LEU A 69 -10.40 18.17 -20.91
CA LEU A 69 -10.80 19.54 -20.64
C LEU A 69 -9.63 20.52 -20.76
N LEU A 70 -8.48 20.22 -20.16
CA LEU A 70 -7.28 21.06 -20.24
C LEU A 70 -6.82 21.25 -21.68
N ASN A 71 -6.76 20.15 -22.46
CA ASN A 71 -6.38 20.24 -23.87
C ASN A 71 -7.41 21.06 -24.67
N MET A 72 -8.71 20.96 -24.38
CA MET A 72 -9.74 21.77 -25.03
C MET A 72 -9.58 23.27 -24.72
N PHE A 73 -9.25 23.63 -23.47
CA PHE A 73 -8.96 25.02 -23.08
C PHE A 73 -7.72 25.55 -23.82
N ASP A 74 -6.64 24.78 -23.86
CA ASP A 74 -5.42 25.15 -24.58
C ASP A 74 -5.69 25.30 -26.09
N SER A 75 -6.46 24.38 -26.68
CA SER A 75 -6.87 24.45 -28.09
C SER A 75 -7.74 25.68 -28.36
N PHE A 76 -8.65 26.04 -27.45
CA PHE A 76 -9.49 27.23 -27.59
C PHE A 76 -8.66 28.51 -27.54
N TRP A 77 -7.72 28.59 -26.59
CA TRP A 77 -6.79 29.72 -26.46
C TRP A 77 -5.94 29.92 -27.73
N LEU A 78 -5.38 28.83 -28.28
CA LEU A 78 -4.54 28.89 -29.49
C LEU A 78 -5.32 29.19 -30.78
N ASN A 79 -6.63 28.97 -30.80
CA ASN A 79 -7.50 29.23 -31.95
C ASN A 79 -8.25 30.57 -31.87
N TYR A 80 -8.04 31.36 -30.81
CA TYR A 80 -8.74 32.64 -30.62
C TYR A 80 -8.48 33.65 -31.76
N GLU A 81 -7.26 33.70 -32.30
CA GLU A 81 -6.90 34.61 -33.40
C GLU A 81 -7.15 34.03 -34.81
N TYR A 82 -6.97 32.73 -35.01
CA TYR A 82 -7.09 32.09 -36.32
C TYR A 82 -7.49 30.63 -36.15
N PHE A 83 -8.65 30.27 -36.71
CA PHE A 83 -9.18 28.91 -36.63
C PHE A 83 -8.42 27.98 -37.57
N SER A 84 -7.74 26.98 -37.01
CA SER A 84 -7.12 25.90 -37.79
C SER A 84 -7.24 24.56 -37.08
N ILE A 85 -7.71 23.55 -37.81
CA ILE A 85 -7.83 22.17 -37.33
C ILE A 85 -6.46 21.65 -36.86
N THR A 86 -5.37 22.04 -37.52
CA THR A 86 -4.01 21.62 -37.12
C THR A 86 -3.60 22.15 -35.75
N ARG A 87 -4.07 23.35 -35.34
CA ARG A 87 -3.78 23.93 -34.02
C ARG A 87 -4.53 23.23 -32.89
N ILE A 88 -5.68 22.62 -33.18
CA ILE A 88 -6.43 21.84 -32.20
C ILE A 88 -5.62 20.62 -31.74
N PHE A 89 -4.87 19.97 -32.65
CA PHE A 89 -4.08 18.79 -32.31
C PHE A 89 -2.76 19.09 -31.59
N VAL A 90 -2.27 20.34 -31.61
CA VAL A 90 -0.97 20.70 -31.01
C VAL A 90 -0.94 20.47 -29.49
N PRO A 91 -1.91 20.94 -28.68
CA PRO A 91 -1.94 20.68 -27.24
C PRO A 91 -2.08 19.19 -26.92
N PHE A 92 -2.87 18.45 -27.70
CA PHE A 92 -3.08 17.02 -27.50
C PHE A 92 -1.77 16.24 -27.60
N VAL A 93 -0.92 16.57 -28.57
CA VAL A 93 0.38 15.92 -28.75
C VAL A 93 1.41 16.45 -27.75
N GLY A 94 1.46 17.77 -27.54
CA GLY A 94 2.43 18.41 -26.66
C GLY A 94 2.25 18.03 -25.19
N ASN A 95 1.00 18.03 -24.70
CA ASN A 95 0.70 17.73 -23.31
C ASN A 95 0.56 16.23 -23.02
N HIS A 96 0.52 15.36 -24.04
CA HIS A 96 0.34 13.91 -23.86
C HIS A 96 1.34 13.34 -22.84
N LEU A 97 2.61 13.69 -22.98
CA LEU A 97 3.67 13.15 -22.12
C LEU A 97 3.53 13.62 -20.67
N LEU A 98 3.14 14.88 -20.49
CA LEU A 98 2.86 15.44 -19.17
C LEU A 98 1.65 14.75 -18.52
N HIS A 99 0.57 14.58 -19.26
CA HIS A 99 -0.63 13.88 -18.78
C HIS A 99 -0.33 12.44 -18.37
N VAL A 100 0.38 11.67 -19.21
CA VAL A 100 0.76 10.28 -18.90
C VAL A 100 1.69 10.21 -17.70
N ASN A 101 2.69 11.09 -17.60
CA ASN A 101 3.63 11.06 -16.49
C ASN A 101 2.95 11.43 -15.16
N THR A 102 2.06 12.42 -15.16
CA THR A 102 1.28 12.80 -13.98
C THR A 102 0.33 11.68 -13.54
N LEU A 103 -0.37 11.04 -14.48
CA LEU A 103 -1.23 9.89 -14.21
C LEU A 103 -0.44 8.74 -13.57
N ASN A 104 0.74 8.45 -14.12
CA ASN A 104 1.63 7.44 -13.56
C ASN A 104 2.08 7.80 -12.14
N GLY A 105 2.47 9.05 -11.90
CA GLY A 105 2.83 9.53 -10.55
C GLY A 105 1.68 9.37 -9.55
N LEU A 106 0.46 9.72 -9.94
CA LEU A 106 -0.75 9.55 -9.11
C LEU A 106 -1.01 8.08 -8.77
N ILE A 107 -0.91 7.18 -9.76
CA ILE A 107 -1.11 5.74 -9.55
C ILE A 107 -0.05 5.19 -8.60
N TRP A 108 1.24 5.49 -8.83
CA TRP A 108 2.32 5.05 -7.96
C TRP A 108 2.20 5.60 -6.54
N GLY A 109 1.86 6.87 -6.38
CA GLY A 109 1.61 7.48 -5.07
C GLY A 109 0.47 6.78 -4.32
N THR A 110 -0.60 6.43 -5.03
CA THR A 110 -1.74 5.70 -4.44
C THR A 110 -1.34 4.29 -4.01
N ILE A 111 -0.58 3.56 -4.83
CA ILE A 111 -0.09 2.21 -4.52
C ILE A 111 0.89 2.24 -3.35
N LEU A 112 1.83 3.19 -3.33
CA LEU A 112 2.78 3.35 -2.23
C LEU A 112 2.07 3.70 -0.92
N GLY A 113 1.09 4.61 -0.96
CA GLY A 113 0.29 4.98 0.21
C GLY A 113 -0.48 3.78 0.78
N TYR A 114 -1.12 2.98 -0.08
CA TYR A 114 -1.79 1.75 0.33
C TYR A 114 -0.82 0.71 0.88
N THR A 115 0.31 0.51 0.22
CA THR A 115 1.33 -0.45 0.67
C THR A 115 1.87 -0.06 2.04
N GLY A 116 2.16 1.23 2.24
CA GLY A 116 2.60 1.77 3.52
C GLY A 116 1.58 1.56 4.64
N SER A 117 0.29 1.82 4.39
CA SER A 117 -0.75 1.59 5.40
C SER A 117 -0.94 0.11 5.74
N ARG A 118 -0.81 -0.78 4.75
CA ARG A 118 -0.82 -2.25 4.98
C ARG A 118 0.38 -2.68 5.83
N PHE A 119 1.58 -2.20 5.53
CA PHE A 119 2.77 -2.52 6.32
C PHE A 119 2.65 -2.02 7.75
N GLN A 120 2.09 -0.84 7.97
CA GLN A 120 1.87 -0.31 9.31
C GLN A 120 0.90 -1.19 10.11
N ARG A 121 -0.22 -1.62 9.51
CA ARG A 121 -1.15 -2.56 10.17
C ARG A 121 -0.50 -3.89 10.52
N VAL A 122 0.33 -4.44 9.63
CA VAL A 122 1.07 -5.68 9.91
C VAL A 122 2.05 -5.46 11.06
N ASN A 123 2.74 -4.33 11.09
CA ASN A 123 3.66 -3.98 12.16
C ASN A 123 2.94 -3.86 13.51
N ASP A 124 1.78 -3.19 13.54
CA ASP A 124 0.95 -3.08 14.75
C ASP A 124 0.48 -4.46 15.22
N TYR A 125 0.04 -5.32 14.30
CA TYR A 125 -0.37 -6.69 14.61
C TYR A 125 0.78 -7.51 15.20
N ILE A 126 1.99 -7.44 14.60
CA ILE A 126 3.18 -8.13 15.13
C ILE A 126 3.53 -7.61 16.53
N HIS A 127 3.43 -6.30 16.76
CA HIS A 127 3.71 -5.71 18.06
C HIS A 127 2.72 -6.19 19.14
N ILE A 128 1.41 -6.27 18.82
CA ILE A 128 0.40 -6.81 19.73
C ILE A 128 0.72 -8.27 20.06
N LEU A 129 0.99 -9.09 19.03
CA LEU A 129 1.29 -10.51 19.19
C LEU A 129 2.55 -10.75 20.02
N TYR A 130 3.59 -9.94 19.82
CA TYR A 130 4.79 -9.97 20.64
C TYR A 130 4.50 -9.57 22.09
N SER A 131 3.68 -8.54 22.32
CA SER A 131 3.33 -8.09 23.66
C SER A 131 2.50 -9.13 24.42
N ASP A 132 1.57 -9.80 23.73
CA ASP A 132 0.75 -10.86 24.31
C ASP A 132 1.60 -12.09 24.67
N LEU A 133 2.52 -12.49 23.77
CA LEU A 133 3.48 -13.57 24.06
C LEU A 133 4.35 -13.24 25.27
N TYR A 134 4.88 -12.02 25.34
CA TYR A 134 5.70 -11.58 26.46
C TYR A 134 4.91 -11.54 27.77
N LYS A 135 3.69 -11.00 27.74
CA LYS A 135 2.80 -10.92 28.90
C LYS A 135 2.42 -12.31 29.41
N ASN A 136 1.98 -13.21 28.53
CA ASN A 136 1.61 -14.58 28.88
C ASN A 136 2.80 -15.34 29.49
N ASN A 137 4.00 -15.15 28.96
CA ASN A 137 5.20 -15.78 29.51
C ASN A 137 5.54 -15.24 30.91
N THR A 138 5.31 -13.94 31.14
CA THR A 138 5.52 -13.32 32.45
C THR A 138 4.48 -13.79 33.48
N GLU A 139 3.21 -13.89 33.09
CA GLU A 139 2.14 -14.43 33.94
C GLU A 139 2.41 -15.90 34.32
N TYR A 140 2.82 -16.72 33.36
CA TYR A 140 3.23 -18.10 33.61
C TYR A 140 4.37 -18.21 34.63
N ILE A 141 5.42 -17.37 34.49
CA ILE A 141 6.55 -17.35 35.43
C ILE A 141 6.08 -16.96 36.84
N ILE A 142 5.24 -15.92 36.98
CA ILE A 142 4.72 -15.47 38.28
C ILE A 142 3.88 -16.55 38.94
N GLU A 143 3.04 -17.25 38.17
CA GLU A 143 2.18 -18.31 38.68
C GLU A 143 2.99 -19.53 39.15
N GLN A 144 4.04 -19.88 38.40
CA GLN A 144 4.99 -20.93 38.77
C GLN A 144 5.77 -20.59 40.05
N ASP A 145 6.25 -19.35 40.19
CA ASP A 145 6.96 -18.90 41.40
C ASP A 145 6.05 -18.94 42.64
N ARG A 146 4.78 -18.52 42.50
CA ARG A 146 3.79 -18.61 43.58
C ARG A 146 3.54 -20.05 44.01
N LEU A 147 3.35 -20.97 43.08
CA LEU A 147 3.16 -22.40 43.38
C LEU A 147 4.36 -22.99 44.12
N THR A 148 5.57 -22.61 43.70
CA THR A 148 6.81 -23.06 44.33
C THR A 148 6.91 -22.57 45.77
N LEU A 149 6.59 -21.29 46.02
CA LEU A 149 6.57 -20.70 47.36
C LEU A 149 5.54 -21.37 48.29
N VAL A 150 4.32 -21.61 47.80
CA VAL A 150 3.26 -22.29 48.57
C VAL A 150 3.69 -23.71 48.94
N ASN A 151 4.30 -24.45 48.03
CA ASN A 151 4.79 -25.80 48.30
C ASN A 151 5.94 -25.82 49.32
N GLN A 152 6.85 -24.83 49.29
CA GLN A 152 7.89 -24.68 50.31
C GLN A 152 7.30 -24.40 51.69
N GLN A 153 6.29 -23.52 51.81
CA GLN A 153 5.62 -23.27 53.09
C GLN A 153 4.90 -24.52 53.61
N LYS A 154 4.28 -25.30 52.72
CA LYS A 154 3.62 -26.56 53.07
C LYS A 154 4.61 -27.62 53.56
N MET A 155 5.79 -27.72 52.94
CA MET A 155 6.88 -28.58 53.39
C MET A 155 7.39 -28.15 54.77
N LYS A 156 7.69 -26.87 54.97
CA LYS A 156 8.12 -26.34 56.28
C LYS A 156 7.10 -26.62 57.37
N ALA A 157 5.82 -26.39 57.12
CA ALA A 157 4.75 -26.69 58.09
C ALA A 157 4.64 -28.18 58.41
N LYS A 158 4.91 -29.07 57.44
CA LYS A 158 5.00 -30.51 57.65
C LYS A 158 6.20 -30.88 58.54
N GLU A 159 7.36 -30.31 58.28
CA GLU A 159 8.57 -30.52 59.07
C GLU A 159 8.37 -30.07 60.52
N TYR A 160 7.84 -28.86 60.74
CA TYR A 160 7.53 -28.37 62.09
C TYR A 160 6.54 -29.29 62.83
N LYS A 161 5.50 -29.79 62.14
CA LYS A 161 4.59 -30.79 62.73
C LYS A 161 5.31 -32.09 63.10
N GLN A 162 6.21 -32.57 62.24
CA GLN A 162 6.93 -33.83 62.45
C GLN A 162 7.94 -33.71 63.61
N TYR A 163 8.62 -32.57 63.76
CA TYR A 163 9.46 -32.28 64.91
C TYR A 163 8.66 -32.20 66.23
N MET A 164 7.45 -31.66 66.22
CA MET A 164 6.57 -31.63 67.40
C MET A 164 6.17 -33.03 67.88
N TRP A 165 5.94 -33.95 66.94
CA TRP A 165 5.62 -35.36 67.24
C TRP A 165 6.80 -36.17 67.79
N ILE A 166 8.04 -35.75 67.53
CA ILE A 166 9.25 -36.42 68.03
C ILE A 166 9.60 -35.94 69.45
N ILE A 167 9.19 -34.72 69.82
CA ILE A 167 9.48 -34.10 71.12
C ILE A 167 8.44 -34.47 72.19
N MET A 168 7.21 -34.83 71.78
CA MET A 168 6.12 -35.26 72.67
C MET A 168 6.19 -36.76 72.97
#